data_AF-A0A3P7KTF5-F1
#
_entry.id   AF-A0A3P7KTF5-F1
#
_cell.length_a   1.000
_cell.length_b   1.000
_cell.length_c   1.000
_cell.angle_alpha   90.00
_cell.angle_beta   90.00
_cell.angle_gamma   90.00
#
_symmetry.space_group_name_H-M   'P 1'
#
loop_
_entity.id
_entity.type
_entity.pdbx_description
1 polymer ?
#
loop_
_entity_poly.entity_id
_entity_poly.type
_entity_poly.pdbx_seq_one_letter_code
_entity_poly.pdbx_strand_id
1 'polypeptide(L)'
;MEVPFKPPESGCANAIAHHLLACAIFQSDVYDECDTVLLEREFQIYRSYPTLGMTIVQLVAEIAAGMDKKTFKSKILPTIRNYLETALTSSSVEFVYLALLLKDRFPSYIADCVSFVQKDGTCTFSDDDLTFLVLIIKKCDSSALEPFLKLLLTSARASGQFSLVYKNVVEKWCTSGDESKVLERIFDTAKLTLSIGEGSYDEVLAVFSPLLLKRITQVARGKKNAQQRLMHGKVSF
;
A
#
# COMPACT_ATOMS: atom_id res chain seq x y z
N MET A 1 -30.30 -37.43 20.08
CA MET A 1 -30.06 -36.65 18.85
C MET A 1 -29.02 -35.62 19.21
N GLU A 2 -27.74 -35.99 19.07
CA GLU A 2 -26.62 -35.11 19.39
C GLU A 2 -26.50 -34.06 18.28
N VAL A 3 -26.58 -32.79 18.66
CA VAL A 3 -26.28 -31.68 17.77
C VAL A 3 -24.76 -31.72 17.57
N PRO A 4 -24.24 -31.89 16.34
CA PRO A 4 -22.81 -31.88 16.13
C PRO A 4 -22.30 -30.47 16.46
N PHE A 5 -21.42 -30.39 17.47
CA PHE A 5 -20.65 -29.20 17.75
C PHE A 5 -19.76 -28.94 16.53
N LYS A 6 -20.17 -27.99 15.69
CA LYS A 6 -19.35 -27.50 14.60
C LYS A 6 -18.33 -26.55 15.23
N PRO A 7 -17.02 -26.89 15.27
CA PRO A 7 -16.03 -25.95 15.79
C PRO A 7 -16.09 -24.67 14.94
N PRO A 8 -15.94 -23.49 15.56
CA PRO A 8 -15.86 -22.24 14.81
C PRO A 8 -14.65 -22.29 13.88
N GLU A 9 -14.83 -21.77 12.66
CA GLU A 9 -13.88 -21.62 11.55
C GLU A 9 -12.39 -21.64 11.97
N SER A 10 -11.79 -22.82 12.05
CA SER A 10 -10.39 -23.00 12.49
C SER A 10 -9.34 -22.57 11.44
N GLY A 11 -9.77 -22.17 10.25
CA GLY A 11 -8.91 -21.92 9.11
C GLY A 11 -7.98 -20.72 9.29
N CYS A 12 -8.49 -19.58 9.76
CA CYS A 12 -7.72 -18.34 9.83
C CYS A 12 -6.63 -18.38 10.91
N ALA A 13 -6.95 -18.88 12.10
CA ALA A 13 -5.96 -19.02 13.18
C ALA A 13 -4.84 -20.01 12.79
N ASN A 14 -5.18 -21.09 12.09
CA ASN A 14 -4.19 -22.05 11.60
C ASN A 14 -3.29 -21.44 10.52
N ALA A 15 -3.85 -20.63 9.61
CA ALA A 15 -3.08 -19.90 8.60
C ALA A 15 -2.08 -18.91 9.23
N ILE A 16 -2.53 -18.13 10.23
CA ILE A 16 -1.67 -17.22 10.99
C ILE A 16 -0.54 -18.00 11.68
N ALA A 17 -0.86 -19.11 12.36
CA ALA A 17 0.15 -19.92 13.03
C ALA A 17 1.20 -20.47 12.06
N HIS A 18 0.79 -20.93 10.88
CA HIS A 18 1.71 -21.40 9.85
C HIS A 18 2.58 -20.28 9.27
N HIS A 19 2.01 -19.09 9.03
CA HIS A 19 2.77 -17.93 8.59
C HIS A 19 3.80 -17.49 9.63
N LEU A 20 3.41 -17.42 10.91
CA LEU A 20 4.34 -17.10 12.00
C LEU A 20 5.47 -18.14 12.14
N LEU A 21 5.16 -19.42 11.93
CA LEU A 21 6.18 -20.47 11.89
C LEU A 21 7.14 -20.28 10.72
N ALA A 22 6.66 -19.92 9.53
CA ALA A 22 7.51 -19.62 8.38
C ALA A 22 8.44 -18.43 8.67
N CYS A 23 7.92 -17.35 9.26
CA CYS A 23 8.72 -16.22 9.72
C CYS A 23 9.80 -16.67 10.73
N ALA A 24 9.43 -17.49 11.72
CA ALA A 24 10.37 -17.96 12.74
C ALA A 24 11.47 -18.86 12.14
N ILE A 25 11.12 -19.75 11.20
CA ILE A 25 12.10 -20.60 10.50
C ILE A 25 13.09 -19.72 9.74
N PHE A 26 12.59 -18.76 8.94
CA PHE A 26 13.44 -17.84 8.19
C PHE A 26 14.36 -17.01 9.11
N GLN A 27 13.79 -16.41 10.16
CA GLN A 27 14.55 -15.57 11.10
C GLN A 27 15.54 -16.33 11.98
N SER A 28 15.36 -17.65 12.13
CA SER A 28 16.27 -18.47 12.94
C SER A 28 17.65 -18.64 12.30
N ASP A 29 17.74 -18.54 10.97
CA ASP A 29 18.97 -18.81 10.19
C ASP A 29 19.59 -20.21 10.47
N VAL A 30 18.79 -21.13 11.05
CA VAL A 30 19.24 -22.51 11.38
C VAL A 30 19.01 -23.47 10.21
N TYR A 31 18.10 -23.13 9.29
CA TYR A 31 17.66 -24.01 8.22
C TYR A 31 18.15 -23.51 6.86
N ASP A 32 19.29 -24.05 6.41
CA ASP A 32 19.77 -23.83 5.06
C ASP A 32 18.79 -24.40 4.01
N GLU A 33 18.72 -23.74 2.85
CA GLU A 33 18.01 -24.20 1.63
C GLU A 33 16.48 -24.31 1.70
N CYS A 34 15.82 -23.79 2.73
CA CYS A 34 14.36 -23.90 2.88
C CYS A 34 13.56 -22.81 2.15
N ASP A 35 14.21 -21.78 1.59
CA ASP A 35 13.55 -20.58 1.05
C ASP A 35 12.47 -20.87 0.00
N THR A 36 12.72 -21.79 -0.94
CA THR A 36 11.75 -22.13 -1.99
C THR A 36 10.54 -22.86 -1.44
N VAL A 37 10.74 -23.73 -0.45
CA VAL A 37 9.66 -24.46 0.22
C VAL A 37 8.81 -23.50 1.05
N LEU A 38 9.46 -22.57 1.75
CA LEU A 38 8.77 -21.49 2.47
C LEU A 38 7.95 -20.65 1.50
N LEU A 39 8.52 -20.20 0.38
CA LEU A 39 7.79 -19.44 -0.63
C LEU A 39 6.55 -20.16 -1.14
N GLU A 40 6.68 -21.44 -1.54
CA GLU A 40 5.56 -22.22 -2.06
C GLU A 40 4.43 -22.34 -1.04
N ARG A 41 4.78 -22.61 0.22
CA ARG A 41 3.83 -22.70 1.33
C ARG A 41 3.14 -21.37 1.60
N GLU A 42 3.90 -20.28 1.63
CA GLU A 42 3.39 -18.93 1.86
C GLU A 42 2.41 -18.52 0.76
N PHE A 43 2.73 -18.79 -0.51
CA PHE A 43 1.79 -18.54 -1.61
C PHE A 43 0.58 -19.48 -1.59
N GLN A 44 0.68 -20.69 -1.04
CA GLN A 44 -0.47 -21.54 -0.78
C GLN A 44 -1.39 -20.92 0.29
N ILE A 45 -0.81 -20.42 1.39
CA ILE A 45 -1.55 -19.71 2.44
C ILE A 45 -2.23 -18.47 1.86
N TYR A 46 -1.52 -17.65 1.08
CA TYR A 46 -2.07 -16.45 0.43
C TYR A 46 -3.31 -16.76 -0.39
N ARG A 47 -3.29 -17.82 -1.22
CA ARG A 47 -4.43 -18.21 -2.06
C ARG A 47 -5.67 -18.59 -1.24
N SER A 48 -5.49 -19.14 -0.05
CA SER A 48 -6.59 -19.52 0.85
C SER A 48 -6.99 -18.40 1.81
N TYR A 49 -6.06 -17.51 2.17
CA TYR A 49 -6.20 -16.44 3.15
C TYR A 49 -5.54 -15.13 2.67
N PRO A 50 -6.14 -14.43 1.69
CA PRO A 50 -5.55 -13.22 1.11
C PRO A 50 -5.33 -12.09 2.12
N THR A 51 -6.04 -12.09 3.25
CA THR A 51 -5.87 -11.10 4.34
C THR A 51 -4.48 -11.12 4.97
N LEU A 52 -3.71 -12.19 4.79
CA LEU A 52 -2.30 -12.26 5.21
C LEU A 52 -1.34 -11.76 4.14
N GLY A 53 -1.84 -11.34 2.98
CA GLY A 53 -1.03 -11.08 1.80
C GLY A 53 0.07 -10.05 2.03
N MET A 54 -0.19 -8.96 2.77
CA MET A 54 0.82 -7.93 3.08
C MET A 54 2.00 -8.50 3.89
N THR A 55 1.75 -9.34 4.89
CA THR A 55 2.82 -9.92 5.72
C THR A 55 3.54 -11.05 4.98
N ILE A 56 2.83 -11.80 4.16
CA ILE A 56 3.40 -12.83 3.27
C ILE A 56 4.39 -12.20 2.29
N VAL A 57 4.00 -11.15 1.57
CA VAL A 57 4.90 -10.51 0.60
C VAL A 57 6.07 -9.79 1.28
N GLN A 58 5.89 -9.30 2.50
CA GLN A 58 6.98 -8.76 3.32
C GLN A 58 8.03 -9.84 3.60
N LEU A 59 7.62 -11.02 4.06
CA LEU A 59 8.51 -12.17 4.26
C LEU A 59 9.21 -12.58 2.95
N VAL A 60 8.49 -12.62 1.83
CA VAL A 60 9.09 -12.92 0.50
C VAL A 60 10.18 -11.90 0.14
N ALA A 61 9.95 -10.61 0.41
CA ALA A 61 10.95 -9.58 0.17
C ALA A 61 12.18 -9.74 1.07
N GLU A 62 11.99 -10.10 2.34
CA GLU A 62 13.08 -10.36 3.29
C GLU A 62 13.93 -11.57 2.87
N ILE A 63 13.28 -12.67 2.47
CA ILE A 63 13.95 -13.83 1.88
C ILE A 63 14.77 -13.42 0.65
N ALA A 64 14.16 -12.64 -0.25
CA ALA A 64 14.83 -12.19 -1.47
C ALA A 64 16.02 -11.24 -1.19
N ALA A 65 15.97 -10.44 -0.12
CA ALA A 65 17.02 -9.48 0.21
C ALA A 65 18.37 -10.15 0.50
N GLY A 66 18.35 -11.35 1.09
CA GLY A 66 19.54 -12.17 1.36
C GLY A 66 20.18 -12.80 0.11
N MET A 67 19.50 -12.76 -1.04
CA MET A 67 19.93 -13.49 -2.24
C MET A 67 20.76 -12.65 -3.21
N ASP A 68 21.60 -13.34 -3.99
CA ASP A 68 22.24 -12.76 -5.17
C ASP A 68 21.29 -12.76 -6.40
N LYS A 69 21.65 -12.00 -7.43
CA LYS A 69 20.80 -11.80 -8.63
C LYS A 69 20.52 -13.09 -9.40
N LYS A 70 21.46 -14.05 -9.43
CA LYS A 70 21.29 -15.33 -10.14
C LYS A 70 20.29 -16.19 -9.38
N THR A 71 20.46 -16.30 -8.06
CA THR A 71 19.57 -17.07 -7.19
C THR A 71 18.15 -16.51 -7.18
N PHE A 72 17.98 -15.18 -7.04
CA PHE A 72 16.68 -14.53 -7.14
C PHE A 72 15.97 -14.86 -8.46
N LYS A 73 16.69 -14.71 -9.59
CA LYS A 73 16.15 -14.98 -10.93
C LYS A 73 15.67 -16.43 -11.09
N SER A 74 16.40 -17.40 -10.53
CA SER A 74 16.06 -18.82 -10.69
C SER A 74 15.05 -19.34 -9.67
N LYS A 75 15.05 -18.83 -8.42
CA LYS A 75 14.27 -19.38 -7.31
C LYS A 75 13.03 -18.56 -6.95
N ILE A 76 13.11 -17.23 -6.98
CA ILE A 76 12.06 -16.33 -6.48
C ILE A 76 11.20 -15.77 -7.62
N LEU A 77 11.87 -15.21 -8.64
CA LEU A 77 11.20 -14.52 -9.73
C LEU A 77 10.13 -15.37 -10.44
N PRO A 78 10.34 -16.67 -10.74
CA PRO A 78 9.32 -17.48 -11.41
C PRO A 78 8.00 -17.56 -10.63
N THR A 79 8.07 -17.56 -9.30
CA THR A 79 6.91 -17.69 -8.41
C THR A 79 6.12 -16.38 -8.32
N ILE A 80 6.80 -15.23 -8.35
CA ILE A 80 6.18 -13.92 -8.13
C ILE A 80 5.85 -13.18 -9.44
N ARG A 81 6.45 -13.56 -10.57
CA ARG A 81 6.34 -12.84 -11.85
C ARG A 81 4.90 -12.51 -12.25
N ASN A 82 4.03 -13.52 -12.34
CA ASN A 82 2.65 -13.31 -12.79
C ASN A 82 1.86 -12.40 -11.83
N TYR A 83 2.16 -12.47 -10.54
CA TYR A 83 1.55 -11.60 -9.54
C TYR A 83 2.00 -10.14 -9.71
N LEU A 84 3.28 -9.91 -10.03
CA LEU A 84 3.82 -8.58 -10.31
C LEU A 84 3.26 -8.00 -11.61
N GLU A 85 3.26 -8.78 -12.69
CA GLU A 85 2.76 -8.37 -14.02
C GLU A 85 1.29 -7.94 -14.00
N THR A 86 0.49 -8.50 -13.08
CA THR A 86 -0.94 -8.20 -12.93
C THR A 86 -1.26 -7.31 -11.74
N ALA A 87 -0.26 -6.83 -10.99
CA ALA A 87 -0.47 -6.14 -9.71
C ALA A 87 -1.35 -4.89 -9.85
N LEU A 88 -1.07 -4.05 -10.85
CA LEU A 88 -1.84 -2.82 -11.11
C LEU A 88 -3.25 -3.11 -11.63
N THR A 89 -3.36 -4.01 -12.62
CA THR A 89 -4.64 -4.32 -13.28
C THR A 89 -5.60 -5.07 -12.37
N SER A 90 -5.09 -5.96 -11.50
CA SER A 90 -5.87 -6.61 -10.44
C SER A 90 -6.14 -5.72 -9.23
N SER A 91 -5.46 -4.57 -9.15
CA SER A 91 -5.44 -3.69 -7.98
C SER A 91 -5.01 -4.40 -6.68
N SER A 92 -4.01 -5.29 -6.75
CA SER A 92 -3.47 -5.97 -5.57
C SER A 92 -2.42 -5.09 -4.89
N VAL A 93 -2.74 -4.63 -3.68
CA VAL A 93 -1.84 -3.79 -2.89
C VAL A 93 -0.55 -4.52 -2.55
N GLU A 94 -0.65 -5.81 -2.26
CA GLU A 94 0.43 -6.67 -1.80
C GLU A 94 1.53 -6.78 -2.85
N PHE A 95 1.15 -6.94 -4.12
CA PHE A 95 2.13 -7.12 -5.18
C PHE A 95 2.71 -5.81 -5.71
N VAL A 96 1.98 -4.69 -5.59
CA VAL A 96 2.59 -3.36 -5.79
C VAL A 96 3.56 -3.06 -4.65
N TYR A 97 3.19 -3.39 -3.40
CA TYR A 97 4.07 -3.27 -2.24
C TYR A 97 5.33 -4.13 -2.40
N LEU A 98 5.19 -5.39 -2.82
CA LEU A 98 6.33 -6.27 -3.12
C LEU A 98 7.25 -5.70 -4.19
N ALA A 99 6.70 -5.16 -5.28
CA ALA A 99 7.48 -4.52 -6.32
C ALA A 99 8.33 -3.38 -5.76
N LEU A 100 7.74 -2.53 -4.92
CA LEU A 100 8.44 -1.41 -4.28
C LEU A 100 9.52 -1.88 -3.31
N LEU A 101 9.32 -2.97 -2.57
CA LEU A 101 10.36 -3.54 -1.69
C LEU A 101 11.54 -4.10 -2.47
N LEU A 102 11.29 -4.72 -3.63
CA LEU A 102 12.33 -5.41 -4.40
C LEU A 102 13.08 -4.51 -5.38
N LYS A 103 12.52 -3.34 -5.75
CA LYS A 103 13.04 -2.50 -6.84
C LYS A 103 14.49 -2.06 -6.65
N ASP A 104 14.94 -1.82 -5.41
CA ASP A 104 16.30 -1.30 -5.18
C ASP A 104 17.36 -2.40 -5.33
N ARG A 105 17.00 -3.65 -5.00
CA ARG A 105 17.93 -4.79 -5.06
C ARG A 105 17.92 -5.47 -6.42
N PHE A 106 16.75 -5.58 -7.04
CA PHE A 106 16.52 -6.32 -8.28
C PHE A 106 15.86 -5.46 -9.38
N PRO A 107 16.33 -4.22 -9.62
CA PRO A 107 15.57 -3.22 -10.39
C PRO A 107 15.23 -3.69 -11.80
N SER A 108 16.18 -4.28 -12.52
CA SER A 108 15.95 -4.74 -13.89
C SER A 108 14.89 -5.84 -13.99
N TYR A 109 14.81 -6.75 -13.01
CA TYR A 109 13.81 -7.81 -13.02
C TYR A 109 12.42 -7.30 -12.65
N ILE A 110 12.34 -6.32 -11.74
CA ILE A 110 11.07 -5.71 -11.35
C ILE A 110 10.55 -4.79 -12.47
N ALA A 111 11.42 -4.03 -13.12
CA ALA A 111 11.08 -3.18 -14.27
C ALA A 111 10.49 -3.98 -15.45
N ASP A 112 10.92 -5.23 -15.64
CA ASP A 112 10.35 -6.12 -16.66
C ASP A 112 8.91 -6.57 -16.31
N CYS A 113 8.50 -6.45 -15.04
CA CYS A 113 7.18 -6.89 -14.56
C CYS A 113 6.23 -5.72 -14.25
N VAL A 114 6.76 -4.57 -13.82
CA VAL A 114 5.97 -3.44 -13.31
C VAL A 114 6.37 -2.15 -14.04
N SER A 115 5.42 -1.59 -14.78
CA SER A 115 5.58 -0.44 -15.69
C SER A 115 6.26 0.77 -15.08
N PHE A 116 5.89 1.13 -13.84
CA PHE A 116 6.41 2.35 -13.22
C PHE A 116 7.82 2.19 -12.65
N VAL A 117 8.37 0.97 -12.55
CA VAL A 117 9.72 0.72 -12.04
C VAL A 117 10.73 0.80 -13.18
N GLN A 118 11.79 1.58 -12.98
CA GLN A 118 12.87 1.74 -13.95
C GLN A 118 14.02 0.74 -13.67
N LYS A 119 14.86 0.49 -14.68
CA LYS A 119 15.97 -0.47 -14.58
C LYS A 119 17.08 -0.09 -13.59
N ASP A 120 17.07 1.16 -13.11
CA ASP A 120 17.94 1.68 -12.06
C ASP A 120 17.29 1.66 -10.66
N GLY A 121 16.03 1.22 -10.55
CA GLY A 121 15.27 1.16 -9.30
C GLY A 121 14.48 2.42 -8.96
N THR A 122 14.58 3.48 -9.78
CA THR A 122 13.72 4.65 -9.65
C THR A 122 12.29 4.34 -10.12
N CYS A 123 11.35 5.18 -9.73
CA CYS A 123 9.95 5.08 -10.14
C CYS A 123 9.56 6.26 -11.03
N THR A 124 8.89 5.99 -12.15
CA THR A 124 8.25 6.99 -13.02
C THR A 124 6.82 6.54 -13.29
N PHE A 125 5.84 7.33 -12.84
CA PHE A 125 4.43 6.95 -12.90
C PHE A 125 3.74 7.61 -14.09
N SER A 126 3.07 6.81 -14.91
CA SER A 126 2.13 7.29 -15.94
C SER A 126 0.77 7.65 -15.34
N ASP A 127 -0.08 8.35 -16.10
CA ASP A 127 -1.45 8.68 -15.68
C ASP A 127 -2.31 7.44 -15.39
N ASP A 128 -2.07 6.36 -16.14
CA ASP A 128 -2.72 5.06 -15.93
C ASP A 128 -2.27 4.44 -14.61
N ASP A 129 -0.96 4.44 -14.32
CA ASP A 129 -0.42 3.95 -13.05
C ASP A 129 -1.04 4.71 -11.86
N LEU A 130 -1.12 6.05 -11.95
CA LEU A 130 -1.73 6.88 -10.91
C LEU A 130 -3.21 6.54 -10.71
N THR A 131 -3.93 6.24 -11.79
CA THR A 131 -5.34 5.84 -11.72
C THR A 131 -5.50 4.48 -11.03
N PHE A 132 -4.67 3.49 -11.37
CA PHE A 132 -4.68 2.19 -10.70
C PHE A 132 -4.28 2.30 -9.23
N LEU A 133 -3.29 3.12 -8.89
CA LEU A 133 -2.87 3.35 -7.49
C LEU A 133 -4.01 3.94 -6.64
N VAL A 134 -4.86 4.82 -7.19
CA VAL A 134 -6.06 5.30 -6.49
C VAL A 134 -7.01 4.15 -6.19
N LEU A 135 -7.21 3.23 -7.15
CA LEU A 135 -8.08 2.07 -6.95
C LEU A 135 -7.52 1.09 -5.91
N ILE A 136 -6.20 0.89 -5.89
CA ILE A 136 -5.50 0.08 -4.90
C ILE A 136 -5.72 0.63 -3.50
N ILE A 137 -5.46 1.92 -3.29
CA ILE A 137 -5.63 2.57 -1.97
C ILE A 137 -7.09 2.51 -1.50
N LYS A 138 -8.06 2.62 -2.42
CA LYS A 138 -9.49 2.45 -2.08
C LYS A 138 -9.85 1.05 -1.59
N LYS A 139 -9.11 0.02 -2.03
CA LYS A 139 -9.33 -1.39 -1.66
C LYS A 139 -8.50 -1.80 -0.44
N CYS A 140 -7.51 -1.01 -0.04
CA CYS A 140 -6.69 -1.29 1.14
C CYS A 140 -7.56 -1.32 2.39
N ASP A 141 -7.37 -2.35 3.21
CA ASP A 141 -7.83 -2.30 4.60
C ASP A 141 -6.94 -1.35 5.43
N SER A 142 -7.39 -1.08 6.66
CA SER A 142 -6.69 -0.17 7.56
C SER A 142 -5.28 -0.65 7.93
N SER A 143 -5.02 -1.97 7.92
CA SER A 143 -3.71 -2.54 8.25
C SER A 143 -2.70 -2.43 7.11
N ALA A 144 -3.15 -2.51 5.85
CA ALA A 144 -2.30 -2.43 4.66
C ALA A 144 -1.99 -0.98 4.25
N LEU A 145 -2.92 -0.07 4.51
CA LEU A 145 -2.87 1.30 4.01
C LEU A 145 -1.63 2.08 4.44
N GLU A 146 -1.35 2.14 5.74
CA GLU A 146 -0.24 2.94 6.27
C GLU A 146 1.14 2.43 5.80
N PRO A 147 1.47 1.12 5.92
CA PRO A 147 2.73 0.59 5.39
C PRO A 147 2.88 0.82 3.89
N PHE A 148 1.81 0.61 3.13
CA PHE A 148 1.83 0.81 1.68
C PHE A 148 2.06 2.28 1.30
N LEU A 149 1.29 3.21 1.87
CA LEU A 149 1.45 4.64 1.63
C LEU A 149 2.85 5.12 1.98
N LYS A 150 3.38 4.65 3.12
CA LYS A 150 4.74 5.00 3.56
C LYS A 150 5.78 4.60 2.52
N LEU A 151 5.73 3.36 2.04
CA LEU A 151 6.69 2.86 1.06
C LEU A 151 6.52 3.54 -0.31
N LEU A 152 5.28 3.73 -0.76
CA LEU A 152 4.96 4.41 -2.01
C LEU A 152 5.48 5.85 -2.02
N LEU A 153 5.19 6.64 -0.98
CA LEU A 153 5.61 8.03 -0.89
C LEU A 153 7.12 8.16 -0.73
N THR A 154 7.77 7.25 0.01
CA THR A 154 9.24 7.21 0.11
C THR A 154 9.87 6.92 -1.24
N SER A 155 9.33 5.95 -1.98
CA SER A 155 9.81 5.59 -3.32
C SER A 155 9.60 6.72 -4.32
N ALA A 156 8.43 7.36 -4.29
CA ALA A 156 8.13 8.51 -5.14
C ALA A 156 9.06 9.69 -4.83
N ARG A 157 9.35 9.95 -3.55
CA ARG A 157 10.29 10.99 -3.11
C ARG A 157 11.70 10.72 -3.60
N ALA A 158 12.22 9.52 -3.39
CA ALA A 158 13.54 9.12 -3.87
C ALA A 158 13.69 9.26 -5.39
N SER A 159 12.57 9.20 -6.12
CA SER A 159 12.53 9.32 -7.59
C SER A 159 12.13 10.72 -8.08
N GLY A 160 11.96 11.71 -7.20
CA GLY A 160 11.51 13.06 -7.57
C GLY A 160 10.06 13.16 -8.05
N GLN A 161 9.25 12.10 -7.85
CA GLN A 161 7.85 12.00 -8.29
C GLN A 161 6.85 12.25 -7.16
N PHE A 162 7.31 12.70 -5.98
CA PHE A 162 6.47 12.85 -4.78
C PHE A 162 5.22 13.70 -5.04
N SER A 163 5.38 14.92 -5.56
CA SER A 163 4.25 15.85 -5.74
C SER A 163 3.22 15.31 -6.73
N LEU A 164 3.68 14.57 -7.75
CA LEU A 164 2.81 13.92 -8.73
C LEU A 164 1.96 12.84 -8.05
N VAL A 165 2.58 11.93 -7.30
CA VAL A 165 1.92 10.82 -6.61
C VAL A 165 1.00 11.34 -5.50
N TYR A 166 1.46 12.29 -4.69
CA TYR A 166 0.66 12.86 -3.61
C TYR A 166 -0.63 13.50 -4.17
N LYS A 167 -0.50 14.41 -5.14
CA LYS A 167 -1.65 15.13 -5.70
C LYS A 167 -2.62 14.21 -6.45
N ASN A 168 -2.10 13.29 -7.25
CA ASN A 168 -2.94 12.48 -8.13
C ASN A 168 -3.45 11.20 -7.51
N VAL A 169 -2.84 10.74 -6.43
CA VAL A 169 -3.22 9.50 -5.76
C VAL A 169 -3.76 9.79 -4.37
N VAL A 170 -2.91 10.31 -3.49
CA VAL A 170 -3.21 10.47 -2.07
C VAL A 170 -4.31 11.52 -1.85
N GLU A 171 -4.12 12.73 -2.37
CA GLU A 171 -5.07 13.82 -2.22
C GLU A 171 -6.42 13.48 -2.87
N LYS A 172 -6.42 12.85 -4.05
CA LYS A 172 -7.65 12.36 -4.69
C LYS A 172 -8.38 11.34 -3.83
N TRP A 173 -7.66 10.41 -3.21
CA TRP A 173 -8.27 9.43 -2.31
C TRP A 173 -8.84 10.08 -1.05
N CYS A 174 -8.04 10.88 -0.33
CA CYS A 174 -8.42 11.56 0.91
C CYS A 174 -9.67 12.44 0.74
N THR A 175 -9.82 13.09 -0.41
CA THR A 175 -10.93 14.01 -0.70
C THR A 175 -12.16 13.34 -1.31
N SER A 176 -12.10 12.03 -1.61
CA SER A 176 -13.20 11.26 -2.20
C SER A 176 -13.94 10.40 -1.16
N GLY A 177 -15.24 10.14 -1.37
CA GLY A 177 -16.02 9.23 -0.52
C GLY A 177 -16.73 9.91 0.65
N ASP A 178 -16.80 9.21 1.80
CA ASP A 178 -17.54 9.66 2.99
C ASP A 178 -17.02 11.01 3.53
N GLU A 179 -17.84 12.05 3.40
CA GLU A 179 -17.53 13.42 3.81
C GLU A 179 -17.24 13.53 5.31
N SER A 180 -17.81 12.66 6.15
CA SER A 180 -17.63 12.70 7.60
C SER A 180 -16.20 12.33 8.03
N LYS A 181 -15.49 11.54 7.22
CA LYS A 181 -14.12 11.07 7.47
C LYS A 181 -13.07 11.71 6.57
N VAL A 182 -13.44 12.70 5.75
CA VAL A 182 -12.49 13.38 4.85
C VAL A 182 -11.41 14.10 5.65
N LEU A 183 -11.78 14.82 6.71
CA LEU A 183 -10.79 15.57 7.50
C LEU A 183 -9.83 14.65 8.24
N GLU A 184 -10.34 13.59 8.87
CA GLU A 184 -9.54 12.57 9.54
C GLU A 184 -8.49 11.99 8.57
N ARG A 185 -8.94 11.50 7.41
CA ARG A 185 -8.02 10.98 6.38
C ARG A 185 -7.01 12.01 5.90
N ILE A 186 -7.41 13.27 5.71
CA ILE A 186 -6.50 14.34 5.32
C ILE A 186 -5.42 14.54 6.39
N PHE A 187 -5.80 14.67 7.66
CA PHE A 187 -4.85 14.95 8.73
C PHE A 187 -3.94 13.77 9.03
N ASP A 188 -4.47 12.55 9.07
CA ASP A 188 -3.68 11.33 9.27
C ASP A 188 -2.67 11.15 8.14
N THR A 189 -3.09 11.38 6.90
CA THR A 189 -2.20 11.24 5.76
C THR A 189 -1.17 12.35 5.69
N ALA A 190 -1.53 13.59 6.02
CA ALA A 190 -0.57 14.69 6.12
C ALA A 190 0.46 14.41 7.22
N LYS A 191 0.02 13.96 8.40
CA LYS A 191 0.89 13.56 9.51
C LYS A 191 1.84 12.44 9.10
N LEU A 192 1.33 11.39 8.46
CA LEU A 192 2.14 10.30 7.92
C LEU A 192 3.17 10.84 6.94
N THR A 193 2.73 11.63 5.97
CA THR A 193 3.59 12.14 4.89
C THR A 193 4.73 13.02 5.41
N LEU A 194 4.43 13.89 6.38
CA LEU A 194 5.40 14.79 7.00
C LEU A 194 6.33 14.08 8.01
N SER A 195 5.97 12.89 8.51
CA SER A 195 6.82 12.13 9.43
C SER A 195 7.85 11.24 8.71
N ILE A 196 7.67 10.97 7.41
CA ILE A 196 8.51 10.05 6.62
C ILE A 196 9.70 10.76 5.94
N GLY A 197 9.92 12.05 6.18
CA GLY A 197 11.10 12.74 5.63
C GLY A 197 11.27 14.17 6.12
N GLU A 198 12.40 14.79 5.77
CA GLU A 198 12.71 16.19 6.14
C GLU A 198 11.87 17.22 5.37
N GLY A 199 10.97 16.78 4.48
CA GLY A 199 9.94 17.58 3.83
C GLY A 199 10.47 18.82 3.11
N SER A 200 10.89 18.67 1.85
CA SER A 200 11.27 19.85 1.05
C SER A 200 10.11 20.84 0.94
N TYR A 201 10.41 22.11 0.69
CA TYR A 201 9.39 23.17 0.56
C TYR A 201 8.28 22.79 -0.42
N ASP A 202 8.63 22.21 -1.56
CA ASP A 202 7.67 21.78 -2.59
C ASP A 202 6.79 20.63 -2.12
N GLU A 203 7.32 19.72 -1.28
CA GLU A 203 6.53 18.63 -0.69
C GLU A 203 5.54 19.16 0.34
N VAL A 204 5.96 20.12 1.17
CA VAL A 204 5.06 20.78 2.13
C VAL A 204 3.93 21.51 1.38
N LEU A 205 4.25 22.21 0.29
CA LEU A 205 3.24 22.85 -0.56
C LEU A 205 2.30 21.83 -1.24
N ALA A 206 2.82 20.67 -1.63
CA ALA A 206 1.98 19.59 -2.17
C ALA A 206 1.03 19.04 -1.10
N VAL A 207 1.51 18.83 0.13
CA VAL A 207 0.70 18.38 1.26
C VAL A 207 -0.38 19.41 1.62
N PHE A 208 0.00 20.68 1.70
CA PHE A 208 -0.91 21.80 1.99
C PHE A 208 -1.42 22.48 0.71
N SER A 209 -1.86 21.68 -0.25
CA SER A 209 -2.35 22.17 -1.53
C SER A 209 -3.51 23.19 -1.33
N PRO A 210 -3.71 24.14 -2.26
CA PRO A 210 -4.87 25.04 -2.23
C PRO A 210 -6.21 24.30 -2.20
N LEU A 211 -6.29 23.12 -2.82
CA LEU A 211 -7.50 22.30 -2.85
C LEU A 211 -7.77 21.70 -1.46
N LEU A 212 -6.73 21.20 -0.78
CA LEU A 212 -6.82 20.70 0.59
C LEU A 212 -7.22 21.80 1.56
N LEU A 213 -6.58 22.98 1.49
CA LEU A 213 -6.95 24.14 2.30
C LEU A 213 -8.39 24.59 2.05
N LYS A 214 -8.83 24.58 0.79
CA LYS A 214 -10.23 24.85 0.42
C LYS A 214 -11.17 23.81 1.03
N ARG A 215 -10.82 22.53 1.02
CA ARG A 215 -11.65 21.46 1.59
C ARG A 215 -11.73 21.55 3.12
N ILE A 216 -10.61 21.80 3.80
CA ILE A 216 -10.58 22.08 5.25
C ILE A 216 -11.50 23.24 5.57
N THR A 217 -11.38 24.34 4.82
CA THR A 217 -12.21 25.54 5.01
C THR A 217 -13.69 25.24 4.77
N GLN A 218 -14.03 24.44 3.76
CA GLN A 218 -15.41 24.05 3.46
C GLN A 218 -16.03 23.20 4.56
N VAL A 219 -15.29 22.22 5.09
CA VAL A 219 -15.78 21.36 6.17
C VAL A 219 -15.86 22.13 7.49
N ALA A 220 -14.86 22.94 7.82
CA ALA A 220 -14.82 23.76 9.04
C ALA A 220 -15.92 24.83 9.07
N ARG A 221 -16.33 25.37 7.91
CA ARG A 221 -17.48 26.29 7.81
C ARG A 221 -18.83 25.59 7.99
N GLY A 222 -18.84 24.26 8.09
CA GLY A 222 -20.04 23.43 8.07
C GLY A 222 -20.79 23.52 6.75
N LYS A 223 -21.63 22.53 6.42
CA LYS A 223 -22.70 22.77 5.45
C LYS A 223 -23.58 23.87 6.07
N LYS A 224 -23.37 25.13 5.68
CA LYS A 224 -24.45 26.12 5.75
C LYS A 224 -25.56 25.57 4.85
N ASN A 225 -26.47 24.81 5.46
CA ASN A 225 -27.70 24.36 4.82
C ASN A 225 -28.38 25.60 4.24
N ALA A 226 -29.07 25.47 3.11
CA ALA A 226 -29.76 26.61 2.49
C ALA A 226 -30.64 27.38 3.51
N GLN A 227 -31.21 26.66 4.48
CA GLN A 227 -31.93 27.21 5.64
C GLN A 227 -31.08 28.09 6.58
N GLN A 228 -29.83 27.72 6.89
CA GLN A 228 -28.94 28.55 7.73
C GLN A 228 -28.44 29.81 7.01
N ARG A 229 -28.36 29.79 5.67
CA ARG A 229 -28.05 31.01 4.89
C ARG A 229 -29.24 31.98 4.86
N LEU A 230 -30.47 31.46 4.81
CA LEU A 230 -31.70 32.25 4.86
C LEU A 230 -31.94 32.87 6.26
N MET A 231 -31.55 32.17 7.33
CA MET A 231 -31.69 32.66 8.71
C MET A 231 -30.74 33.81 9.04
N HIS A 232 -29.53 33.83 8.48
CA HIS A 232 -28.57 34.94 8.66
C HIS A 232 -28.81 36.15 7.75
N GLY A 233 -29.66 36.03 6.71
CA GLY A 233 -30.06 37.16 5.86
C GLY A 233 -31.25 37.96 6.41
N LYS A 234 -31.83 37.56 7.54
CA LYS A 234 -33.01 38.21 8.15
C LYS A 234 -32.73 38.94 9.46
N VAL A 235 -31.48 39.02 9.91
CA VAL A 235 -31.10 39.85 11.06
C VAL A 235 -30.16 40.95 10.59
N SER A 236 -30.76 41.94 9.96
CA SER A 236 -30.21 43.29 9.82
C SER A 236 -31.30 44.22 10.33
N PHE A 237 -31.10 44.77 11.53
CA PHE A 237 -31.82 45.93 12.02
C PHE A 237 -31.46 47.16 11.17
#